data_AF-A0A225UK11-F1
#
_entry.id   AF-A0A225UK11-F1
#
_cell.length_a   1.000
_cell.length_b   1.000
_cell.length_c   1.000
_cell.angle_alpha   90.00
_cell.angle_beta   90.00
_cell.angle_gamma   90.00
#
_symmetry.space_group_name_H-M   'P 1'
#
loop_
_entity.id
_entity.type
_entity.pdbx_description
1 polymer ?
#
loop_
_entity_poly.entity_id
_entity_poly.type
_entity_poly.pdbx_seq_one_letter_code
_entity_poly.pdbx_strand_id
1 'polypeptide(L)'
;MSSSSDSDDSKHKKKAFKIGYKGIALRWDGEDWIFYEQSMINAFEKSLLDEIVLGTKTEGDTEEENNDFKKKQAKVKILIQGSLSMRLAKQVMSKKTGTAMWRELCSIYDGKTNSATKVQKVYRLNGELRHKQIHTREYP
;
A
#
# COMPACT_ATOMS: atom_id res chain seq x y z
N MET A 1 -27.30 36.19 -28.90
CA MET A 1 -26.82 35.78 -27.57
C MET A 1 -27.23 34.34 -27.35
N SER A 2 -26.25 33.47 -27.08
CA SER A 2 -26.36 32.26 -26.25
C SER A 2 -24.98 31.60 -26.31
N SER A 3 -24.17 31.87 -25.29
CA SER A 3 -22.90 31.19 -25.04
C SER A 3 -23.23 30.07 -24.05
N SER A 4 -23.23 28.81 -24.50
CA SER A 4 -23.34 27.66 -23.59
C SER A 4 -21.93 27.34 -23.12
N SER A 5 -21.65 27.74 -21.88
CA SER A 5 -20.48 27.32 -21.13
C SER A 5 -20.82 26.00 -20.48
N ASP A 6 -20.30 24.90 -21.01
CA ASP A 6 -20.38 23.59 -20.37
C ASP A 6 -18.98 23.06 -20.09
N SER A 7 -18.48 23.55 -18.95
CA SER A 7 -17.69 22.83 -17.95
C SER A 7 -16.93 21.59 -18.44
N ASP A 8 -15.62 21.76 -18.66
CA ASP A 8 -14.63 20.69 -18.69
C ASP A 8 -14.62 19.96 -17.33
N ASP A 9 -15.47 18.93 -17.22
CA ASP A 9 -15.40 17.92 -16.18
C ASP A 9 -14.15 17.07 -16.43
N SER A 10 -13.02 17.65 -16.05
CA SER A 10 -11.70 17.04 -16.06
C SER A 10 -11.68 15.94 -15.01
N LYS A 11 -12.32 14.81 -15.35
CA LYS A 11 -12.17 13.52 -14.68
C LYS A 11 -10.68 13.25 -14.54
N HIS A 12 -10.13 13.57 -13.38
CA HIS A 12 -8.84 13.07 -12.96
C HIS A 12 -8.95 11.55 -12.95
N LYS A 13 -8.61 10.91 -14.09
CA LYS A 13 -8.41 9.47 -14.16
C LYS A 13 -7.36 9.15 -13.10
N LYS A 14 -7.81 8.66 -11.94
CA LYS A 14 -6.93 8.13 -10.91
C LYS A 14 -6.04 7.12 -11.62
N LYS A 15 -4.73 7.39 -11.66
CA LYS A 15 -3.78 6.48 -12.28
C LYS A 15 -3.81 5.20 -11.45
N ALA A 16 -4.40 4.15 -11.99
CA ALA A 16 -4.46 2.83 -11.36
C ALA A 16 -3.05 2.41 -10.91
N PHE A 17 -2.97 1.77 -9.74
CA PHE A 17 -1.72 1.23 -9.24
C PHE A 17 -1.14 0.23 -10.26
N LYS A 18 0.19 0.26 -10.46
CA LYS A 18 0.88 -0.65 -11.37
C LYS A 18 2.04 -1.31 -10.64
N ILE A 19 2.25 -2.59 -10.89
CA ILE A 19 3.44 -3.29 -10.42
C ILE A 19 4.56 -3.01 -11.42
N GLY A 20 5.66 -2.42 -10.96
CA GLY A 20 6.85 -2.21 -11.78
C GLY A 20 7.59 -3.51 -12.06
N TYR A 21 8.52 -3.48 -13.02
CA TYR A 21 9.32 -4.63 -13.49
C TYR A 21 10.16 -5.37 -12.41
N LYS A 22 10.24 -4.83 -11.19
CA LYS A 22 10.93 -5.45 -10.03
C LYS A 22 9.97 -6.02 -8.98
N GLY A 23 8.67 -6.07 -9.24
CA GLY A 23 7.66 -6.46 -8.25
C GLY A 23 7.31 -5.36 -7.25
N ILE A 24 7.80 -4.13 -7.46
CA ILE A 24 7.54 -3.00 -6.58
C ILE A 24 6.26 -2.32 -7.06
N ALA A 25 5.26 -2.18 -6.18
CA ALA A 25 4.08 -1.38 -6.45
C ALA A 25 4.51 0.06 -6.76
N LEU A 26 4.01 0.69 -7.82
CA LEU A 26 4.34 2.07 -8.18
C LEU A 26 3.15 2.98 -7.89
N ARG A 27 3.43 4.10 -7.22
CA ARG A 27 2.46 5.17 -6.92
C ARG A 27 1.26 4.70 -6.10
N TRP A 28 1.45 3.75 -5.19
CA TRP A 28 0.39 3.28 -4.31
C TRP A 28 -0.18 4.44 -3.49
N ASP A 29 -1.50 4.60 -3.52
CA ASP A 29 -2.21 5.75 -2.94
C ASP A 29 -3.09 5.38 -1.73
N GLY A 30 -3.07 4.11 -1.32
CA GLY A 30 -3.83 3.58 -0.20
C GLY A 30 -4.82 2.48 -0.56
N GLU A 31 -5.02 2.18 -1.86
CA GLU A 31 -5.98 1.16 -2.32
C GLU A 31 -5.40 -0.26 -2.22
N ASP A 32 -6.17 -1.19 -1.65
CA ASP A 32 -5.78 -2.61 -1.46
C ASP A 32 -4.46 -2.80 -0.70
N TRP A 33 -4.50 -2.48 0.61
CA TRP A 33 -3.35 -2.64 1.50
C TRP A 33 -2.79 -4.05 1.54
N ILE A 34 -3.64 -5.10 1.54
CA ILE A 34 -3.18 -6.48 1.61
C ILE A 34 -2.29 -6.80 0.40
N PHE A 35 -2.72 -6.37 -0.80
CA PHE A 35 -1.92 -6.55 -2.00
C PHE A 35 -0.59 -5.80 -1.92
N TYR A 36 -0.61 -4.54 -1.48
CA TYR A 36 0.59 -3.73 -1.34
C TYR A 36 1.55 -4.30 -0.30
N GLU A 37 1.03 -4.71 0.85
CA GLU A 37 1.78 -5.29 1.96
C GLU A 37 2.54 -6.54 1.49
N GLN A 38 1.85 -7.49 0.86
CA GLN A 38 2.46 -8.71 0.34
C GLN A 38 3.49 -8.41 -0.76
N SER A 39 3.21 -7.45 -1.64
CA SER A 39 4.17 -7.04 -2.68
C SER A 39 5.46 -6.46 -2.09
N MET A 40 5.34 -5.65 -1.03
CA MET A 40 6.50 -5.06 -0.37
C MET A 40 7.28 -6.08 0.45
N ILE A 41 6.61 -7.00 1.16
CA ILE A 41 7.26 -8.13 1.86
C ILE A 41 8.11 -8.93 0.86
N ASN A 42 7.53 -9.34 -0.27
CA ASN A 42 8.26 -10.06 -1.32
C ASN A 42 9.47 -9.26 -1.85
N ALA A 43 9.35 -7.93 -1.98
CA ALA A 43 10.44 -7.07 -2.43
C ALA A 43 11.56 -6.95 -1.38
N PHE A 44 11.22 -6.97 -0.09
CA PHE A 44 12.19 -6.99 1.00
C PHE A 44 12.91 -8.32 1.10
N GLU A 45 12.19 -9.44 1.05
CA GLU A 45 12.77 -10.80 1.04
C GLU A 45 13.73 -10.98 -0.13
N LYS A 46 13.31 -10.62 -1.35
CA LYS A 46 14.17 -10.67 -2.54
C LYS A 46 15.44 -9.81 -2.40
N SER A 47 15.40 -8.79 -1.55
CA SER A 47 16.51 -7.87 -1.31
C SER A 47 17.32 -8.19 -0.05
N LEU A 48 16.98 -9.27 0.69
CA LEU A 48 17.53 -9.64 2.01
C LEU A 48 17.43 -8.49 3.03
N LEU A 49 16.24 -7.87 3.09
CA LEU A 49 15.92 -6.73 3.97
C LEU A 49 14.87 -7.08 5.04
N ASP A 50 14.33 -8.28 5.00
CA ASP A 50 13.31 -8.81 5.90
C ASP A 50 13.73 -8.68 7.38
N GLU A 51 14.96 -9.05 7.74
CA GLU A 51 15.48 -8.91 9.12
C GLU A 51 15.49 -7.46 9.62
N ILE A 52 15.77 -6.50 8.72
CA ILE A 52 15.79 -5.07 9.05
C ILE A 52 14.36 -4.54 9.21
N VAL A 53 13.45 -4.97 8.34
CA VAL A 53 12.05 -4.53 8.30
C VAL A 53 11.26 -5.09 9.49
N LEU A 54 11.53 -6.33 9.88
CA LEU A 54 11.00 -6.97 11.10
C LEU A 54 11.66 -6.40 12.37
N GLY A 55 12.82 -5.77 12.24
CA GLY A 55 13.56 -5.18 13.36
C GLY A 55 14.31 -6.21 14.21
N THR A 56 14.54 -7.41 13.67
CA THR A 56 15.33 -8.46 14.32
C THR A 56 16.83 -8.15 14.26
N LYS A 57 17.29 -7.47 13.20
CA LYS A 57 18.66 -6.97 13.09
C LYS A 57 18.76 -5.54 13.66
N THR A 58 19.70 -5.32 14.57
CA THR A 58 20.03 -4.01 15.16
C THR A 58 21.43 -3.55 14.73
N GLU A 59 21.87 -2.36 15.16
CA GLU A 59 23.25 -1.92 14.92
C GLU A 59 24.22 -2.97 15.49
N GLY A 60 25.20 -3.38 14.67
CA GLY A 60 26.23 -4.31 15.10
C GLY A 60 27.31 -3.62 15.95
N ASP A 61 28.14 -4.44 16.58
CA ASP A 61 29.20 -3.99 17.49
C ASP A 61 30.40 -3.41 16.72
N THR A 62 30.53 -3.76 15.44
CA THR A 62 31.61 -3.27 14.57
C THR A 62 31.17 -2.14 13.63
N GLU A 63 32.12 -1.31 13.20
CA GLU A 63 31.86 -0.24 12.25
C GLU A 63 31.37 -0.76 10.89
N GLU A 64 31.86 -1.92 10.45
CA GLU A 64 31.45 -2.56 9.21
C GLU A 64 30.00 -3.03 9.26
N GLU A 65 29.58 -3.66 10.36
CA GLU A 65 28.20 -4.09 10.57
C GLU A 65 27.24 -2.90 10.66
N ASN A 66 27.64 -1.82 11.33
CA ASN A 66 26.84 -0.61 11.39
C ASN A 66 26.69 0.04 10.00
N ASN A 67 27.75 0.06 9.19
CA ASN A 67 27.69 0.55 7.82
C ASN A 67 26.77 -0.32 6.93
N ASP A 68 26.81 -1.65 7.05
CA ASP A 68 25.86 -2.55 6.39
C ASP A 68 24.41 -2.27 6.82
N PHE A 69 24.17 -2.13 8.13
CA PHE A 69 22.87 -1.82 8.69
C PHE A 69 22.31 -0.49 8.13
N LYS A 70 23.12 0.57 8.10
CA LYS A 70 22.74 1.87 7.54
C LYS A 70 22.43 1.79 6.05
N LYS A 71 23.22 1.05 5.27
CA LYS A 71 22.95 0.82 3.83
C LYS A 71 21.63 0.10 3.61
N LYS A 72 21.35 -0.96 4.38
CA LYS A 72 20.08 -1.70 4.33
C LYS A 72 18.89 -0.83 4.74
N GLN A 73 19.02 -0.05 5.81
CA GLN A 73 18.01 0.95 6.21
C GLN A 73 17.71 1.96 5.09
N ALA A 74 18.74 2.48 4.43
CA ALA A 74 18.58 3.40 3.30
C ALA A 74 17.88 2.72 2.11
N LYS A 75 18.21 1.47 1.82
CA LYS A 75 17.57 0.69 0.75
C LYS A 75 16.08 0.46 1.03
N VAL A 76 15.70 0.14 2.27
CA VAL A 76 14.29 0.05 2.69
C VAL A 76 13.57 1.38 2.47
N LYS A 77 14.16 2.51 2.89
CA LYS A 77 13.56 3.84 2.66
C LYS A 77 13.32 4.12 1.18
N ILE A 78 14.30 3.83 0.32
CA ILE A 78 14.20 4.06 -1.13
C ILE A 78 13.08 3.19 -1.74
N LEU A 79 12.98 1.93 -1.32
CA LEU A 79 11.92 1.03 -1.80
C LEU A 79 10.53 1.55 -1.42
N ILE A 80 10.33 1.93 -0.15
CA ILE A 80 9.07 2.49 0.33
C ILE A 80 8.76 3.82 -0.36
N GLN A 81 9.73 4.73 -0.45
CA GLN A 81 9.53 6.01 -1.11
C GLN A 81 9.15 5.84 -2.60
N GLY A 82 9.84 4.94 -3.29
CA GLY A 82 9.60 4.66 -4.71
C GLY A 82 8.26 3.98 -4.97
N SER A 83 7.72 3.26 -3.98
CA SER A 83 6.47 2.53 -4.14
C SER A 83 5.22 3.38 -3.89
N LEU A 84 5.35 4.40 -3.05
CA LEU A 84 4.23 5.25 -2.63
C LEU A 84 3.92 6.38 -3.61
N SER A 85 2.68 6.87 -3.53
CA SER A 85 2.32 8.17 -4.08
C SER A 85 3.06 9.29 -3.34
N MET A 86 3.29 10.43 -4.00
CA MET A 86 4.00 11.58 -3.42
C MET A 86 3.40 12.03 -2.08
N ARG A 87 2.08 11.99 -1.95
CA ARG A 87 1.35 12.36 -0.72
C ARG A 87 1.71 11.43 0.43
N LEU A 88 1.64 10.12 0.22
CA LEU A 88 1.96 9.14 1.25
C LEU A 88 3.45 9.08 1.56
N ALA A 89 4.30 9.21 0.54
CA ALA A 89 5.74 9.31 0.71
C ALA A 89 6.10 10.46 1.66
N LYS A 90 5.55 11.66 1.46
CA LYS A 90 5.77 12.81 2.36
C LYS A 90 5.36 12.51 3.81
N GLN A 91 4.27 11.79 4.02
CA GLN A 91 3.78 11.44 5.36
C GLN A 91 4.77 10.53 6.10
N VAL A 92 5.24 9.47 5.46
CA VAL A 92 6.09 8.46 6.12
C VAL A 92 7.58 8.84 6.12
N MET A 93 8.02 9.69 5.18
CA MET A 93 9.42 10.14 5.08
C MET A 93 9.89 10.97 6.29
N SER A 94 8.97 11.43 7.14
CA SER A 94 9.28 12.08 8.42
C SER A 94 9.98 11.15 9.43
N LYS A 95 9.94 9.82 9.21
CA LYS A 95 10.52 8.84 10.14
C LYS A 95 12.04 8.66 9.94
N LYS A 96 12.75 8.46 11.04
CA LYS A 96 14.22 8.35 11.07
C LYS A 96 14.77 7.12 10.35
N THR A 97 14.07 5.98 10.36
CA THR A 97 14.55 4.69 9.83
C THR A 97 13.55 4.09 8.85
N GLY A 98 14.03 3.27 7.90
CA GLY A 98 13.16 2.54 6.96
C GLY A 98 12.20 1.59 7.68
N THR A 99 12.66 0.94 8.75
CA THR A 99 11.82 0.12 9.65
C THR A 99 10.68 0.96 10.27
N ALA A 100 10.97 2.18 10.71
CA ALA A 100 9.93 3.06 11.26
C ALA A 100 8.95 3.55 10.19
N MET A 101 9.40 3.77 8.95
CA MET A 101 8.50 4.06 7.82
C MET A 101 7.55 2.89 7.55
N TRP A 102 8.09 1.67 7.54
CA TRP A 102 7.29 0.45 7.34
C TRP A 102 6.25 0.26 8.46
N ARG A 103 6.67 0.35 9.73
CA ARG A 103 5.76 0.25 10.88
C ARG A 103 4.64 1.30 10.86
N GLU A 104 4.95 2.53 10.45
CA GLU A 104 3.94 3.58 10.31
C GLU A 104 2.89 3.19 9.25
N LEU A 105 3.30 2.64 8.11
CA LEU A 105 2.38 2.16 7.07
C LEU A 105 1.48 1.04 7.60
N CYS A 106 2.06 0.00 8.22
CA CYS A 106 1.30 -1.07 8.86
C CYS A 106 0.29 -0.49 9.87
N SER A 107 0.73 0.41 10.75
CA SER A 107 -0.16 1.03 11.74
C SER A 107 -1.33 1.81 11.13
N ILE A 108 -1.10 2.57 10.04
CA ILE A 108 -2.15 3.35 9.38
C ILE A 108 -3.17 2.45 8.68
N TYR A 109 -2.73 1.34 8.09
CA TYR A 109 -3.52 0.59 7.13
C TYR A 109 -4.01 -0.78 7.64
N ASP A 110 -3.34 -1.43 8.58
CA ASP A 110 -3.82 -2.67 9.23
C ASP A 110 -5.15 -2.43 9.97
N GLY A 111 -5.32 -1.25 10.57
CA GLY A 111 -6.58 -0.86 11.19
C GLY A 111 -7.67 -0.50 10.16
N LYS A 112 -7.28 0.07 9.01
CA LYS A 112 -8.22 0.49 7.96
C LYS A 112 -8.72 -0.67 7.13
N THR A 113 -7.90 -1.67 6.82
CA THR A 113 -8.34 -2.91 6.18
C THR A 113 -9.41 -3.60 7.01
N ASN A 114 -9.30 -3.63 8.33
CA ASN A 114 -10.37 -4.22 9.15
C ASN A 114 -11.73 -3.51 8.94
N SER A 115 -11.75 -2.22 8.57
CA SER A 115 -12.98 -1.48 8.23
C SER A 115 -13.36 -1.56 6.74
N ALA A 116 -12.40 -1.40 5.82
CA ALA A 116 -12.62 -1.40 4.38
C ALA A 116 -12.89 -2.81 3.84
N THR A 117 -12.20 -3.83 4.37
CA THR A 117 -12.50 -5.24 4.10
C THR A 117 -13.85 -5.63 4.70
N LYS A 118 -14.27 -5.08 5.85
CA LYS A 118 -15.66 -5.24 6.33
C LYS A 118 -16.65 -4.63 5.36
N VAL A 119 -16.44 -3.39 4.91
CA VAL A 119 -17.34 -2.70 3.98
C VAL A 119 -17.41 -3.41 2.62
N GLN A 120 -16.28 -3.80 2.04
CA GLN A 120 -16.25 -4.56 0.77
C GLN A 120 -16.87 -5.96 0.93
N LYS A 121 -16.62 -6.65 2.06
CA LYS A 121 -17.27 -7.93 2.36
C LYS A 121 -18.78 -7.75 2.55
N VAL A 122 -19.23 -6.67 3.17
CA VAL A 122 -20.67 -6.33 3.29
C VAL A 122 -21.27 -6.03 1.91
N TYR A 123 -20.60 -5.26 1.05
CA TYR A 123 -21.09 -5.02 -0.32
C TYR A 123 -21.17 -6.31 -1.14
N ARG A 124 -20.15 -7.17 -1.06
CA ARG A 124 -20.12 -8.47 -1.74
C ARG A 124 -21.26 -9.38 -1.23
N LEU A 125 -21.39 -9.53 0.09
CA LEU A 125 -22.43 -10.34 0.70
C LEU A 125 -23.84 -9.80 0.41
N ASN A 126 -24.03 -8.47 0.38
CA ASN A 126 -25.30 -7.86 -0.01
C ASN A 126 -25.64 -8.08 -1.49
N GLY A 127 -24.63 -8.09 -2.38
CA GLY A 127 -24.83 -8.45 -3.78
C GLY A 127 -25.27 -9.90 -3.95
N GLU A 128 -24.60 -10.83 -3.26
CA GLU A 128 -24.93 -12.26 -3.25
C GLU A 128 -26.32 -12.53 -2.64
N LEU A 129 -26.71 -11.82 -1.57
CA LEU A 129 -28.03 -11.92 -0.96
C LEU A 129 -29.13 -11.48 -1.94
N ARG A 130 -28.93 -10.35 -2.62
CA ARG A 130 -29.89 -9.83 -3.62
C ARG A 130 -30.04 -10.80 -4.79
N HIS A 131 -28.95 -11.39 -5.27
CA HIS A 131 -29.00 -12.38 -6.34
C HIS A 131 -29.80 -13.63 -5.93
N LYS A 132 -29.61 -14.12 -4.70
CA LYS A 132 -30.37 -15.26 -4.17
C LYS A 132 -31.86 -14.96 -3.98
N GLN A 133 -32.21 -13.77 -3.49
CA GLN A 133 -33.61 -13.34 -3.30
C GLN A 133 -34.36 -13.13 -4.61
N ILE A 134 -33.67 -12.70 -5.67
CA ILE A 134 -34.24 -12.59 -7.02
C ILE A 134 -34.50 -14.00 -7.57
N HIS A 135 -33.55 -14.92 -7.44
CA HIS A 135 -33.73 -16.30 -7.90
C HIS A 135 -34.83 -17.09 -7.18
N THR A 136 -35.12 -16.78 -5.90
CA THR A 136 -36.20 -17.44 -5.14
C THR A 136 -37.59 -16.84 -5.38
N ARG A 137 -37.69 -15.67 -6.02
CA ARG A 137 -38.98 -15.05 -6.38
C ARG A 137 -39.45 -15.39 -7.78
N GLU A 138 -38.57 -15.86 -8.66
CA GLU A 138 -38.91 -16.19 -10.05
C GLU A 138 -39.22 -17.66 -10.31
N TYR A 139 -39.18 -18.52 -9.29
CA TYR A 139 -39.63 -19.91 -9.37
C TYR A 139 -40.40 -20.31 -8.10
N PRO A 140 -41.76 -20.25 -8.10
CA PRO A 140 -42.59 -21.01 -7.17
C PRO A 140 -42.59 -22.51 -7.49
#